data_AF-A0A937V009-F1
#
_entry.id   AF-A0A937V009-F1
#
_cell.length_a   1.000
_cell.length_b   1.000
_cell.length_c   1.000
_cell.angle_alpha   90.00
_cell.angle_beta   90.00
_cell.angle_gamma   90.00
#
_symmetry.space_group_name_H-M   'P 1'
#
loop_
_entity.id
_entity.type
_entity.pdbx_description
1 polymer ?
#
loop_
_entity_poly.entity_id
_entity_poly.type
_entity_poly.pdbx_seq_one_letter_code
_entity_poly.pdbx_strand_id
1 'polypeptide(L)'
;MWAYDFECDKTMAEIISTLNESGPWEWVWRDKDAFGPYISSVPFEGVRAKIYDLDGYYSNGPTYTADFKLGGGCKAERAAIDNVFSDLLGKLAARNVTEGEGYD
;
A
#
# COMPACT_ATOMS: atom_id res chain seq x y z
N MET A 1 11.23 3.23 -7.94
CA MET A 1 9.86 3.28 -7.39
C MET A 1 9.05 2.26 -8.14
N TRP A 2 8.13 1.57 -7.49
CA TRP A 2 7.24 0.61 -8.15
C TRP A 2 5.89 0.61 -7.44
N ALA A 3 4.87 0.10 -8.13
CA ALA A 3 3.50 0.04 -7.64
C ALA A 3 2.93 -1.37 -7.75
N TYR A 4 1.92 -1.64 -6.93
CA TYR A 4 1.00 -2.75 -7.12
C TYR A 4 -0.43 -2.23 -7.13
N ASP A 5 -1.15 -2.51 -8.21
CA ASP A 5 -2.59 -2.32 -8.28
C ASP A 5 -3.27 -3.60 -7.86
N PHE A 6 -4.28 -3.53 -7.01
CA PHE A 6 -5.03 -4.68 -6.53
C PHE A 6 -6.47 -4.31 -6.18
N GLU A 7 -7.34 -5.31 -6.20
CA GLU A 7 -8.71 -5.16 -5.73
C GLU A 7 -8.90 -5.93 -4.40
N CYS A 8 -9.71 -5.42 -3.48
CA CYS A 8 -10.20 -6.21 -2.35
C CYS A 8 -11.55 -5.69 -1.85
N ASP A 9 -12.40 -6.55 -1.29
CA ASP A 9 -13.76 -6.13 -0.89
C ASP A 9 -13.80 -5.32 0.43
N LYS A 10 -12.63 -4.89 0.94
CA LYS A 10 -12.48 -4.13 2.19
C LYS A 10 -12.40 -2.64 1.90
N THR A 11 -13.02 -1.82 2.74
CA THR A 11 -12.80 -0.36 2.76
C THR A 11 -11.39 -0.02 3.23
N MET A 12 -10.89 1.19 2.92
CA MET A 12 -9.57 1.64 3.39
C MET A 12 -9.42 1.60 4.93
N ALA A 13 -10.50 1.81 5.68
CA ALA A 13 -10.53 1.66 7.14
C ALA A 13 -10.38 0.21 7.60
N GLU A 14 -10.98 -0.74 6.88
CA GLU A 14 -10.80 -2.17 7.15
C GLU A 14 -9.43 -2.66 6.70
N ILE A 15 -8.88 -2.10 5.61
CA ILE A 15 -7.53 -2.39 5.12
C ILE A 15 -6.50 -2.03 6.19
N ILE A 16 -6.48 -0.78 6.68
CA ILE A 16 -5.52 -0.36 7.71
C ILE A 16 -5.64 -1.19 8.99
N SER A 17 -6.86 -1.51 9.44
CA SER A 17 -7.08 -2.39 10.60
C SER A 17 -6.48 -3.77 10.34
N THR A 18 -6.80 -4.39 9.21
CA THR A 18 -6.30 -5.73 8.84
C THR A 18 -4.78 -5.76 8.75
N LEU A 19 -4.17 -4.75 8.13
CA LEU A 19 -2.72 -4.65 7.97
C LEU A 19 -2.00 -4.46 9.30
N ASN A 20 -2.51 -3.60 10.19
CA ASN A 20 -1.92 -3.39 11.52
C ASN A 20 -2.13 -4.58 12.46
N GLU A 21 -3.19 -5.36 12.30
CA GLU A 21 -3.42 -6.59 13.07
C GLU A 21 -2.56 -7.76 12.58
N SER A 22 -2.25 -7.82 11.29
CA SER A 22 -1.63 -8.99 10.65
C SER A 22 -0.15 -8.80 10.31
N GLY A 23 0.33 -7.57 10.27
CA GLY A 23 1.58 -7.21 9.61
C GLY A 23 2.68 -6.76 10.55
N PRO A 24 3.95 -6.91 10.14
CA PRO A 24 5.07 -6.31 10.86
C PRO A 24 5.18 -4.80 10.62
N TRP A 25 4.37 -4.23 9.74
CA TRP A 25 4.41 -2.84 9.34
C TRP A 25 3.33 -2.05 10.03
N GLU A 26 3.71 -0.91 10.61
CA GLU A 26 2.75 0.05 11.15
C GLU A 26 2.26 0.96 10.01
N TRP A 27 0.96 0.93 9.78
CA TRP A 27 0.26 1.77 8.81
C TRP A 27 -0.48 2.89 9.53
N VAL A 28 -0.36 4.11 9.01
CA VAL A 28 -1.00 5.30 9.55
C VAL A 28 -1.75 6.05 8.47
N TRP A 29 -2.89 6.63 8.84
CA TRP A 29 -3.62 7.56 7.99
C TRP A 29 -2.81 8.82 7.72
N ARG A 30 -2.90 9.27 6.47
CA ARG A 30 -2.36 10.54 5.98
C ARG A 30 -3.39 11.18 5.07
N ASP A 31 -3.25 12.48 4.91
CA ASP A 31 -4.05 13.25 3.99
C ASP A 31 -3.11 14.09 3.11
N LYS A 32 -3.47 14.24 1.84
CA LYS A 32 -2.79 15.12 0.89
C LYS A 32 -3.91 15.74 0.06
N ASP A 33 -4.05 17.07 0.16
CA ASP A 33 -5.16 17.83 -0.42
C ASP A 33 -5.47 17.50 -1.90
N ALA A 34 -4.45 17.09 -2.66
CA ALA A 34 -4.57 16.77 -4.09
C ALA A 34 -5.00 15.32 -4.41
N PHE A 35 -4.90 14.39 -3.45
CA PHE A 35 -5.09 12.94 -3.67
C PHE A 35 -6.09 12.31 -2.69
N GLY A 36 -6.54 13.07 -1.69
CA GLY A 36 -7.42 12.56 -0.64
C GLY A 36 -6.69 11.72 0.41
N PRO A 37 -7.46 11.07 1.30
CA PRO A 37 -6.90 10.28 2.39
C PRO A 37 -6.24 9.01 1.85
N TYR A 38 -5.05 8.71 2.37
CA TYR A 38 -4.28 7.52 2.05
C TYR A 38 -3.65 6.95 3.31
N ILE A 39 -3.20 5.71 3.26
CA ILE A 39 -2.44 5.11 4.36
C ILE A 39 -0.98 4.99 3.96
N SER A 40 -0.09 5.12 4.95
CA SER A 40 1.35 5.09 4.71
C SER A 40 2.05 4.26 5.76
N SER A 41 3.16 3.64 5.38
CA SER A 41 4.05 2.92 6.28
C SER A 41 5.52 3.21 5.98
N VAL A 42 6.36 2.95 6.99
CA VAL A 42 7.81 2.93 6.90
C VAL A 42 8.29 1.51 7.22
N PRO A 43 8.23 0.57 6.26
CA PRO A 43 8.62 -0.83 6.47
C PRO A 43 10.05 -1.01 7.00
N PHE A 44 10.97 -0.22 6.45
CA PHE A 44 12.39 -0.23 6.75
C PHE A 44 12.94 1.20 6.68
N GLU A 45 14.12 1.41 7.25
CA GLU A 45 14.85 2.67 7.06
C GLU A 45 15.07 2.95 5.57
N GLY A 46 14.65 4.13 5.13
CA GLY A 46 14.71 4.51 3.72
C GLY A 46 13.63 3.90 2.83
N VAL A 47 12.63 3.19 3.36
CA VAL A 47 11.49 2.70 2.55
C VAL A 47 10.24 3.48 2.92
N ARG A 48 9.46 3.86 1.90
CA ARG A 48 8.13 4.45 2.07
C ARG A 48 7.14 3.64 1.25
N ALA A 49 6.14 3.09 1.94
CA ALA A 49 4.99 2.44 1.33
C ALA A 49 3.77 3.36 1.51
N LYS A 50 2.94 3.47 0.48
CA LYS A 50 1.67 4.20 0.53
C LYS A 50 0.59 3.33 -0.12
N ILE A 51 -0.62 3.34 0.41
CA ILE A 51 -1.78 2.76 -0.26
C ILE A 51 -2.84 3.83 -0.35
N TYR A 52 -3.36 4.05 -1.56
CA TYR A 52 -4.42 5.00 -1.83
C TYR A 52 -5.50 4.36 -2.71
N ASP A 53 -6.68 4.95 -2.63
CA ASP A 53 -7.84 4.59 -3.43
C ASP A 53 -7.79 5.40 -4.73
N LEU A 54 -7.65 4.72 -5.87
CA LEU A 54 -7.45 5.37 -7.16
C LEU A 54 -8.71 6.07 -7.68
N ASP A 55 -9.89 5.65 -7.25
CA ASP A 55 -11.13 6.09 -7.86
C ASP A 55 -11.76 7.31 -7.15
N GLY A 56 -11.14 7.78 -6.07
CA GLY A 56 -11.66 8.90 -5.29
C GLY A 56 -13.00 8.58 -4.61
N TYR A 57 -13.46 9.53 -3.80
CA TYR A 57 -14.54 9.43 -2.81
C TYR A 57 -15.92 8.87 -3.28
N TYR A 58 -16.12 8.46 -4.53
CA TYR A 58 -17.44 8.12 -5.13
C TYR A 58 -17.48 6.97 -6.16
N SER A 59 -16.51 6.05 -6.21
CA SER A 59 -16.60 4.84 -7.05
C SER A 59 -17.14 3.63 -6.28
N ASN A 60 -18.01 2.86 -6.93
CA ASN A 60 -18.60 1.63 -6.38
C ASN A 60 -17.66 0.40 -6.53
N GLY A 61 -16.45 0.50 -5.94
CA GLY A 61 -15.56 -0.59 -5.47
C GLY A 61 -14.52 -1.18 -6.47
N PRO A 62 -13.41 -1.82 -6.00
CA PRO A 62 -12.54 -1.44 -4.87
C PRO A 62 -11.04 -1.58 -5.26
N THR A 63 -10.56 -0.71 -6.14
CA THR A 63 -9.18 -0.76 -6.65
C THR A 63 -8.25 0.14 -5.84
N TYR A 64 -7.14 -0.43 -5.39
CA TYR A 64 -6.12 0.24 -4.60
C TYR A 64 -4.77 0.17 -5.29
N THR A 65 -3.98 1.22 -5.12
CA THR A 65 -2.58 1.22 -5.54
C THR A 65 -1.69 1.32 -4.33
N ALA A 66 -0.72 0.41 -4.25
CA ALA A 66 0.34 0.42 -3.27
C ALA A 66 1.67 0.90 -3.91
N ASP A 67 2.13 2.09 -3.55
CA ASP A 67 3.37 2.67 -4.04
C ASP A 67 4.55 2.48 -3.08
N PHE A 68 5.70 2.14 -3.65
CA PHE A 68 6.95 1.92 -2.94
C PHE A 68 8.07 2.83 -3.44
N LYS A 69 8.56 3.69 -2.55
CA LYS A 69 9.69 4.59 -2.80
C LYS A 69 10.87 4.22 -1.90
N LEU A 70 12.02 3.94 -2.52
CA LEU A 70 13.30 3.81 -1.84
C LEU A 70 13.95 5.20 -1.77
N GLY A 71 14.20 5.67 -0.55
CA GLY A 71 14.99 6.84 -0.25
C GLY A 71 16.48 6.55 -0.22
N GLY A 72 17.28 7.62 -0.09
CA GLY A 72 18.73 7.51 0.05
C GLY A 72 19.12 6.71 1.30
N GLY A 73 20.10 5.80 1.15
CA GLY A 73 20.60 4.97 2.25
C GLY A 73 19.80 3.70 2.53
N CYS A 74 18.75 3.40 1.76
CA CYS A 74 18.02 2.14 1.88
C CYS A 74 18.95 0.94 1.64
N LYS A 75 19.00 0.03 2.61
CA LYS A 75 19.72 -1.25 2.52
C LYS A 75 18.81 -2.45 2.29
N ALA A 76 17.49 -2.24 2.38
CA ALA A 76 16.52 -3.29 2.15
C ALA A 76 16.50 -3.68 0.66
N GLU A 77 16.53 -4.98 0.41
CA GLU A 77 16.36 -5.51 -0.94
C GLU A 77 14.87 -5.45 -1.32
N ARG A 78 14.59 -5.04 -2.55
CA ARG A 78 13.23 -4.99 -3.09
C ARG A 78 12.48 -6.32 -2.89
N ALA A 79 13.14 -7.44 -3.18
CA ALA A 79 12.55 -8.77 -3.01
C ALA A 79 12.09 -9.05 -1.56
N ALA A 80 12.81 -8.54 -0.55
CA ALA A 80 12.41 -8.70 0.85
C ALA A 80 11.15 -7.87 1.17
N ILE A 81 11.03 -6.68 0.59
CA ILE A 81 9.83 -5.83 0.71
C ILE A 81 8.65 -6.49 0.02
N ASP A 82 8.85 -6.96 -1.21
CA ASP A 82 7.81 -7.56 -2.05
C ASP A 82 7.27 -8.87 -1.43
N ASN A 83 8.14 -9.68 -0.80
CA ASN A 83 7.70 -10.89 -0.09
C ASN A 83 6.77 -10.58 1.08
N VAL A 84 7.15 -9.62 1.93
CA VAL A 84 6.30 -9.22 3.07
C VAL A 84 5.00 -8.58 2.57
N PHE A 85 5.08 -7.77 1.51
CA PHE A 85 3.89 -7.14 0.96
C PHE A 85 2.94 -8.16 0.31
N SER A 86 3.46 -9.19 -0.34
CA SER A 86 2.67 -10.29 -0.90
C SER A 86 1.89 -11.03 0.20
N ASP A 87 2.52 -11.29 1.35
CA ASP A 87 1.85 -11.88 2.51
C ASP A 87 0.71 -10.97 3.03
N LEU A 88 0.95 -9.66 3.09
CA LEU A 88 -0.06 -8.67 3.49
C LEU A 88 -1.24 -8.62 2.51
N LEU A 89 -0.98 -8.63 1.20
CA LEU A 89 -2.03 -8.72 0.18
C LEU A 89 -2.87 -10.00 0.34
N GLY A 90 -2.24 -11.11 0.72
CA GLY A 90 -2.92 -12.35 1.07
C GLY A 90 -3.91 -12.18 2.24
N LYS A 91 -3.58 -11.37 3.25
CA LYS A 91 -4.48 -11.06 4.39
C LYS A 91 -5.68 -10.20 4.00
N LEU A 92 -5.52 -9.38 2.97
CA LEU A 92 -6.59 -8.58 2.41
C LEU A 92 -7.51 -9.38 1.49
N ALA A 93 -7.17 -10.64 1.17
CA ALA A 93 -7.77 -11.40 0.09
C ALA A 93 -7.73 -10.63 -1.24
N ALA A 94 -6.60 -9.96 -1.50
CA ALA A 94 -6.42 -9.15 -2.69
C ALA A 94 -6.49 -9.99 -3.98
N ARG A 95 -7.12 -9.44 -5.01
CA ARG A 95 -7.28 -10.05 -6.34
C ARG A 95 -6.80 -9.09 -7.43
N ASN A 96 -6.63 -9.61 -8.65
CA ASN A 96 -6.19 -8.84 -9.82
C ASN A 96 -4.88 -8.06 -9.59
N VAL A 97 -3.99 -8.60 -8.75
CA VAL A 97 -2.73 -7.94 -8.38
C VAL A 97 -1.85 -7.79 -9.62
N THR A 98 -1.54 -6.54 -9.97
CA THR A 98 -0.72 -6.18 -11.14
C THR A 98 0.42 -5.27 -10.70
N GLU A 99 1.64 -5.55 -11.16
CA GLU A 99 2.80 -4.69 -10.92
C GLU A 99 2.88 -3.58 -11.98
N GLY A 100 3.21 -2.37 -11.55
CA GLY A 100 3.36 -1.21 -12.42
C GLY A 100 4.48 -0.25 -11.99
N GLU A 101 4.61 0.85 -12.74
CA GLU A 101 5.42 1.99 -12.32
C GLU A 101 4.67 2.79 -11.25
N GLY A 102 5.36 3.18 -10.18
CA GLY A 102 4.72 3.95 -9.11
C GLY A 102 4.46 5.41 -9.47
N TYR A 103 3.55 6.05 -8.73
CA TYR A 103 3.15 7.44 -8.95
C TYR A 103 3.81 8.37 -7.91
N ASP A 104 4.18 9.61 -8.29
CA ASP A 104 4.91 10.57 -7.43
C ASP A 104 3.98 11.52 -6.63
#